data_AF-A0A6J2IIW1-F1
#
_entry.id   AF-A0A6J2IIW1-F1
#
_cell.length_a   1.000
_cell.length_b   1.000
_cell.length_c   1.000
_cell.angle_alpha   90.00
_cell.angle_beta   90.00
_cell.angle_gamma   90.00
#
_symmetry.space_group_name_H-M   'P 1'
#
loop_
_entity.id
_entity.type
_entity.pdbx_description
1 polymer ?
#
loop_
_entity_poly.entity_id
_entity_poly.type
_entity_poly.pdbx_seq_one_letter_code
_entity_poly.pdbx_strand_id
1 'polypeptide(L)'
;MAAVPRALSRLRPRRCPAVLRPCPAGPRGHRGQRGGTTGTGTTTALARPRWARPAGAALAFLGGLSLFPRDAEEEEGEDAIILLLKKAKLSVMKGELAEAERLLHQALRLSHQEDNRQAIAYTYSVMANVAFMQGQLDNAEKLYKASMSYLLAGDMKEDDNAILEMSLKLASIYAAQKQDKLAIAGYQFCILTLEEKIAKQKDLPEDVLPAEEKANTRLLLGMSLDSYARYLLSVNQLPAAQKMYEKALQIANDVQGETHPQTVVLMNDLATVLDAQGHHDEAYSYVKRAAELARETQHPEEHMVLNNLAAILMHKEDFLQAKQVYKEALKQAQQKGDVASVQHIQEELAELAKRRKGSK
;
A
#
# COMPACT_ATOMS: atom_id res chain seq x y z
N MET A 1 8.77 33.49 3.24
CA MET A 1 9.47 33.01 2.04
C MET A 1 10.81 32.44 2.47
N ALA A 2 10.87 31.12 2.63
CA ALA A 2 12.08 30.40 3.01
C ALA A 2 12.21 29.18 2.09
N ALA A 3 13.43 28.91 1.64
CA ALA A 3 13.76 28.15 0.45
C ALA A 3 13.56 26.63 0.62
N VAL A 4 13.05 26.01 -0.44
CA VAL A 4 13.02 24.55 -0.65
C VAL A 4 14.45 24.00 -0.68
N PRO A 5 14.78 22.91 0.04
CA PRO A 5 16.12 22.32 -0.03
C PRO A 5 16.42 21.75 -1.43
N ARG A 6 17.51 22.23 -2.02
CA ARG A 6 18.09 21.76 -3.29
C ARG A 6 18.71 20.36 -3.11
N ALA A 7 17.91 19.30 -3.24
CA ALA A 7 18.42 17.93 -3.28
C ALA A 7 17.98 17.10 -4.51
N LEU A 8 17.49 17.76 -5.58
CA LEU A 8 17.13 17.11 -6.85
C LEU A 8 18.05 17.45 -8.03
N SER A 9 19.21 18.08 -7.80
CA SER A 9 20.09 18.58 -8.87
C SER A 9 21.45 17.89 -9.00
N ARG A 10 21.63 16.66 -8.50
CA ARG A 10 22.87 15.89 -8.70
C ARG A 10 22.64 14.50 -9.29
N LEU A 11 21.97 14.44 -10.43
CA LEU A 11 22.17 13.37 -11.41
C LEU A 11 22.79 14.01 -12.66
N ARG A 12 24.13 14.02 -12.75
CA ARG A 12 24.81 14.32 -14.02
C ARG A 12 24.72 13.09 -14.93
N PRO A 13 24.36 13.24 -16.21
CA PRO A 13 24.32 12.13 -17.14
C PRO A 13 25.75 11.69 -17.50
N ARG A 14 26.06 10.40 -17.32
CA ARG A 14 27.25 9.80 -17.96
C ARG A 14 27.02 9.76 -19.46
N ARG A 15 27.97 10.33 -20.20
CA ARG A 15 28.06 10.29 -21.68
C ARG A 15 28.12 8.85 -22.16
N CYS A 16 27.23 8.46 -23.07
CA CYS A 16 27.46 7.34 -23.98
C CYS A 16 27.84 7.90 -25.36
N PRO A 17 28.86 7.34 -26.05
CA PRO A 17 29.24 7.80 -27.37
C PRO A 17 28.25 7.26 -28.42
N ALA A 18 27.96 8.12 -29.39
CA ALA A 18 27.11 7.88 -30.55
C ALA A 18 27.75 6.91 -31.54
N VAL A 19 26.97 5.98 -32.10
CA VAL A 19 27.00 5.60 -33.52
C VAL A 19 25.62 5.00 -33.89
N LEU A 20 24.88 5.63 -34.80
CA LEU A 20 24.31 4.99 -36.00
C LEU A 20 23.53 6.04 -36.83
N ARG A 21 23.74 5.94 -38.15
CA ARG A 21 23.47 6.92 -39.21
C ARG A 21 21.97 7.06 -39.58
N PRO A 22 21.59 8.16 -40.25
CA PRO A 22 20.24 8.36 -40.78
C PRO A 22 20.03 7.67 -42.14
N CYS A 23 18.82 7.17 -42.39
CA CYS A 23 18.37 6.75 -43.72
C CYS A 23 17.22 7.66 -44.23
N PRO A 24 17.04 7.78 -45.56
CA PRO A 24 16.54 8.98 -46.20
C PRO A 24 15.05 8.93 -46.58
N ALA A 25 14.53 10.10 -46.95
CA ALA A 25 13.15 10.36 -47.32
C ALA A 25 12.80 10.04 -48.79
N GLY A 26 11.53 9.65 -49.00
CA GLY A 26 10.72 9.88 -50.22
C GLY A 26 10.43 8.65 -51.09
N PRO A 27 9.39 8.66 -51.97
CA PRO A 27 8.53 9.79 -52.38
C PRO A 27 6.99 9.53 -52.40
N ARG A 28 6.25 10.58 -52.81
CA ARG A 28 4.79 10.78 -52.89
C ARG A 28 4.07 10.01 -54.02
N GLY A 29 2.74 9.85 -53.85
CA GLY A 29 1.72 9.55 -54.88
C GLY A 29 0.70 8.53 -54.36
N HIS A 30 -0.62 8.55 -54.54
CA HIS A 30 -1.56 9.31 -55.35
C HIS A 30 -2.95 9.27 -54.70
N ARG A 31 -3.80 10.20 -55.15
CA ARG A 31 -5.21 10.44 -54.79
C ARG A 31 -6.13 9.31 -55.29
N GLY A 32 -7.11 8.86 -54.49
CA GLY A 32 -8.20 7.97 -54.90
C GLY A 32 -9.36 8.00 -53.91
N GLN A 33 -10.57 8.25 -54.40
CA GLN A 33 -11.81 8.48 -53.65
C GLN A 33 -12.65 7.20 -53.44
N ARG A 34 -13.45 7.21 -52.35
CA ARG A 34 -14.78 6.60 -52.09
C ARG A 34 -14.93 5.13 -51.64
N GLY A 35 -15.86 4.97 -50.70
CA GLY A 35 -16.42 3.74 -50.11
C GLY A 35 -15.87 3.52 -48.70
N GLY A 36 -16.56 3.74 -47.57
CA GLY A 36 -17.97 3.53 -47.27
C GLY A 36 -18.12 2.21 -46.50
N THR A 37 -17.88 2.21 -45.18
CA THR A 37 -18.52 1.32 -44.20
C THR A 37 -18.23 1.80 -42.78
N THR A 38 -19.31 1.81 -42.01
CA THR A 38 -19.38 2.06 -40.57
C THR A 38 -18.57 1.04 -39.78
N GLY A 39 -17.60 1.50 -39.00
CA GLY A 39 -16.91 0.70 -37.99
C GLY A 39 -16.81 1.52 -36.70
N THR A 40 -17.75 1.29 -35.80
CA THR A 40 -17.72 1.78 -34.42
C THR A 40 -16.52 1.16 -33.70
N GLY A 41 -15.37 1.81 -33.80
CA GLY A 41 -14.21 1.53 -32.97
C GLY A 41 -14.47 2.07 -31.57
N THR A 42 -15.19 1.30 -30.75
CA THR A 42 -15.19 1.49 -29.30
C THR A 42 -13.77 1.22 -28.82
N THR A 43 -12.99 2.28 -28.63
CA THR A 43 -11.80 2.27 -27.79
C THR A 43 -12.24 1.90 -26.38
N THR A 44 -12.08 0.63 -26.03
CA THR A 44 -12.22 0.13 -24.67
C THR A 44 -11.12 0.77 -23.84
N ALA A 45 -11.44 1.91 -23.23
CA ALA A 45 -10.73 2.39 -22.05
C ALA A 45 -10.97 1.32 -20.97
N LEU A 46 -10.02 0.40 -20.84
CA LEU A 46 -10.07 -0.69 -19.86
C LEU A 46 -10.05 -0.06 -18.46
N ALA A 47 -11.23 -0.10 -17.83
CA ALA A 47 -11.43 0.30 -16.44
C ALA A 47 -10.54 -0.54 -15.52
N ARG A 48 -10.14 0.06 -14.38
CA ARG A 48 -9.46 -0.64 -13.27
C ARG A 48 -10.13 -2.00 -13.00
N PRO A 49 -9.35 -3.08 -12.74
CA PRO A 49 -9.94 -4.35 -12.34
C PRO A 49 -10.87 -4.13 -11.13
N ARG A 50 -12.14 -4.52 -11.30
CA ARG A 50 -13.28 -4.21 -10.41
C ARG A 50 -13.17 -4.82 -9.00
N TRP A 51 -12.15 -5.67 -8.80
CA TRP A 51 -11.80 -6.43 -7.61
C TRP A 51 -10.55 -5.89 -6.89
N ALA A 52 -9.92 -4.82 -7.41
CA ALA A 52 -8.87 -4.12 -6.67
C ALA A 52 -9.47 -3.52 -5.39
N ARG A 53 -8.88 -3.83 -4.22
CA ARG A 53 -9.26 -3.21 -2.94
C ARG A 53 -9.38 -1.70 -3.13
N PRO A 54 -10.49 -1.05 -2.72
CA PRO A 54 -10.57 0.40 -2.79
C PRO A 54 -9.40 0.97 -1.98
N ALA A 55 -8.84 2.10 -2.42
CA ALA A 55 -7.70 2.72 -1.74
C ALA A 55 -7.94 2.97 -0.23
N GLY A 56 -9.22 3.00 0.20
CA GLY A 56 -9.64 3.11 1.60
C GLY A 56 -9.80 1.80 2.39
N ALA A 57 -9.74 0.62 1.77
CA ALA A 57 -9.78 -0.68 2.49
C ALA A 57 -8.41 -1.08 3.07
N ALA A 58 -7.37 -0.25 2.86
CA ALA A 58 -6.01 -0.43 3.37
C ALA A 58 -5.80 0.19 4.77
N LEU A 59 -6.86 0.27 5.58
CA LEU A 59 -6.77 0.80 6.95
C LEU A 59 -6.45 -0.26 8.00
N ALA A 60 -6.26 -1.52 7.62
CA ALA A 60 -5.84 -2.57 8.54
C ALA A 60 -4.37 -2.43 9.01
N PHE A 61 -3.57 -1.53 8.43
CA PHE A 61 -2.15 -1.37 8.78
C PHE A 61 -1.66 0.08 8.95
N LEU A 62 -2.55 1.05 9.19
CA LEU A 62 -2.11 2.40 9.64
C LEU A 62 -1.82 2.47 11.16
N GLY A 63 -2.05 1.38 11.91
CA GLY A 63 -1.97 1.37 13.37
C GLY A 63 -0.79 0.61 14.01
N GLY A 64 0.04 -0.10 13.23
CA GLY A 64 0.86 -1.20 13.75
C GLY A 64 2.33 -0.92 14.13
N LEU A 65 2.98 0.07 13.55
CA LEU A 65 4.41 0.33 13.80
C LEU A 65 4.60 1.75 14.33
N SER A 66 4.37 1.96 15.62
CA SER A 66 4.97 3.09 16.31
C SER A 66 6.43 2.74 16.59
N LEU A 67 7.32 3.09 15.66
CA LEU A 67 8.78 2.89 15.74
C LEU A 67 9.52 3.96 16.56
N PHE A 68 8.81 4.76 17.35
CA PHE A 68 9.48 5.72 18.24
C PHE A 68 10.10 4.94 19.39
N PRO A 69 11.42 5.06 19.62
CA PRO A 69 12.08 4.41 20.73
C PRO A 69 11.39 4.83 22.03
N ARG A 70 11.14 3.84 22.88
CA ARG A 70 10.54 4.04 24.20
C ARG A 70 11.67 4.11 25.22
N ASP A 71 12.49 5.14 25.13
CA ASP A 71 13.62 5.32 26.05
C ASP A 71 13.33 6.44 27.05
N ALA A 72 13.35 6.02 28.32
CA ALA A 72 13.73 6.73 29.55
C ALA A 72 12.82 7.81 30.18
N GLU A 73 12.60 7.57 31.49
CA GLU A 73 12.32 8.51 32.60
C GLU A 73 11.12 9.46 32.44
N GLU A 74 9.99 8.95 32.95
CA GLU A 74 8.64 9.53 32.96
C GLU A 74 8.55 10.78 33.87
N GLU A 75 8.39 11.97 33.27
CA GLU A 75 7.95 13.19 33.96
C GLU A 75 6.43 13.45 33.79
N GLU A 76 5.79 14.02 34.81
CA GLU A 76 4.32 14.17 34.94
C GLU A 76 3.62 14.87 33.76
N GLY A 77 4.33 15.69 32.96
CA GLY A 77 3.82 16.33 31.75
C GLY A 77 3.73 15.40 30.54
N GLU A 78 4.62 14.41 30.45
CA GLU A 78 4.66 13.43 29.36
C GLU A 78 3.46 12.48 29.43
N ASP A 79 3.01 12.14 30.63
CA ASP A 79 1.85 11.28 30.87
C ASP A 79 0.57 11.85 30.27
N ALA A 80 0.36 13.17 30.39
CA ALA A 80 -0.82 13.83 29.85
C ALA A 80 -0.84 13.78 28.31
N ILE A 81 0.31 14.04 27.67
CA ILE A 81 0.45 13.97 26.22
C ILE A 81 0.24 12.53 25.73
N ILE A 82 0.93 11.57 26.35
CA ILE A 82 0.81 10.14 26.03
C ILE A 82 -0.63 9.67 26.18
N LEU A 83 -1.32 10.08 27.25
CA LEU A 83 -2.72 9.72 27.47
C LEU A 83 -3.64 10.29 26.38
N LEU A 84 -3.45 11.54 25.99
CA LEU A 84 -4.23 12.16 24.90
C LEU A 84 -3.99 11.44 23.57
N LEU A 85 -2.75 11.12 23.25
CA LEU A 85 -2.38 10.37 22.03
C LEU A 85 -2.99 8.97 22.01
N LYS A 86 -2.95 8.26 23.15
CA LYS A 86 -3.60 6.94 23.30
C LYS A 86 -5.11 7.03 23.11
N LYS A 87 -5.77 8.04 23.70
CA LYS A 87 -7.21 8.29 23.52
C LYS A 87 -7.53 8.62 22.06
N ALA A 88 -6.73 9.47 21.42
CA ALA A 88 -6.92 9.81 20.01
C ALA A 88 -6.81 8.58 19.11
N LYS A 89 -5.80 7.72 19.33
CA LYS A 89 -5.64 6.46 18.60
C LYS A 89 -6.84 5.53 18.81
N LEU A 90 -7.36 5.44 20.03
CA LEU A 90 -8.56 4.65 20.32
C LEU A 90 -9.80 5.21 19.60
N SER A 91 -10.00 6.53 19.60
CA SER A 91 -11.08 7.17 18.85
C SER A 91 -10.97 6.93 17.34
N VAL A 92 -9.75 6.96 16.79
CA VAL A 92 -9.50 6.54 15.39
C VAL A 92 -9.96 5.11 15.15
N MET A 93 -9.58 4.16 16.03
CA MET A 93 -9.98 2.75 15.90
C MET A 93 -11.50 2.55 15.96
N LYS A 94 -12.22 3.43 16.65
CA LYS A 94 -13.69 3.43 16.72
C LYS A 94 -14.36 4.15 15.53
N GLY A 95 -13.58 4.80 14.66
CA GLY A 95 -14.11 5.65 13.59
C GLY A 95 -14.57 7.04 14.05
N GLU A 96 -14.29 7.42 15.29
CA GLU A 96 -14.65 8.71 15.90
C GLU A 96 -13.62 9.80 15.51
N LEU A 97 -13.48 10.08 14.21
CA LEU A 97 -12.39 10.90 13.67
C LEU A 97 -12.40 12.35 14.21
N ALA A 98 -13.58 12.94 14.44
CA ALA A 98 -13.71 14.30 14.98
C ALA A 98 -13.22 14.39 16.45
N GLU A 99 -13.50 13.35 17.25
CA GLU A 99 -13.01 13.29 18.63
C GLU A 99 -11.50 13.06 18.67
N ALA A 100 -10.97 12.20 17.80
CA ALA A 100 -9.54 12.02 17.63
C ALA A 100 -8.84 13.34 17.28
N GLU A 101 -9.38 14.09 16.31
CA GLU A 101 -8.85 15.40 15.92
C GLU A 101 -8.82 16.40 17.09
N ARG A 102 -9.90 16.47 17.88
CA ARG A 102 -9.98 17.31 19.08
C ARG A 102 -8.90 16.96 20.11
N LEU A 103 -8.70 15.66 20.37
CA LEU A 103 -7.69 15.16 21.30
C LEU A 103 -6.27 15.44 20.80
N LEU A 104 -6.02 15.31 19.50
CA LEU A 104 -4.72 15.59 18.91
C LEU A 104 -4.35 17.07 18.97
N HIS A 105 -5.31 17.98 18.78
CA HIS A 105 -5.07 19.40 18.98
C HIS A 105 -4.73 19.74 20.44
N GLN A 106 -5.31 19.04 21.40
CA GLN A 106 -4.94 19.18 22.81
C GLN A 106 -3.52 18.67 23.06
N ALA A 107 -3.19 17.47 22.55
CA ALA A 107 -1.86 16.91 22.66
C ALA A 107 -0.81 17.85 22.04
N LEU A 108 -1.05 18.36 20.84
CA LEU A 108 -0.13 19.27 20.14
C LEU A 108 0.15 20.55 20.94
N ARG A 109 -0.88 21.13 21.57
CA ARG A 109 -0.68 22.31 22.42
C ARG A 109 0.19 22.03 23.63
N LEU A 110 -0.05 20.91 24.31
CA LEU A 110 0.79 20.49 25.45
C LEU A 110 2.22 20.19 24.99
N SER A 111 2.41 19.45 23.89
CA SER A 111 3.74 19.16 23.34
C SER A 111 4.53 20.43 23.00
N HIS A 112 3.86 21.49 22.55
CA HIS A 112 4.50 22.80 22.33
C HIS A 112 4.81 23.55 23.64
N GLN A 113 3.98 23.40 24.68
CA GLN A 113 4.23 24.02 25.98
C GLN A 113 5.44 23.40 26.68
N GLU A 114 5.60 22.08 26.54
CA GLU A 114 6.73 21.31 27.10
C GLU A 114 7.98 21.34 26.18
N ASP A 115 7.95 22.03 25.04
CA ASP A 115 8.98 22.01 23.99
C ASP A 115 9.43 20.58 23.57
N ASN A 116 8.54 19.60 23.71
CA ASN A 116 8.84 18.20 23.41
C ASN A 116 8.73 17.94 21.90
N ARG A 117 9.85 18.09 21.19
CA ARG A 117 9.92 17.92 19.73
C ARG A 117 9.45 16.56 19.23
N GLN A 118 9.77 15.49 19.95
CA GLN A 118 9.36 14.14 19.56
C GLN A 118 7.84 14.00 19.65
N ALA A 119 7.23 14.49 20.73
CA ALA A 119 5.79 14.51 20.89
C ALA A 119 5.08 15.40 19.86
N ILE A 120 5.66 16.56 19.51
CA ILE A 120 5.15 17.43 18.44
C ILE A 120 5.14 16.66 17.10
N ALA A 121 6.27 16.06 16.71
CA ALA A 121 6.40 15.32 15.47
C ALA A 121 5.43 14.12 15.42
N TYR A 122 5.38 13.33 16.50
CA TYR A 122 4.44 12.22 16.62
C TYR A 122 2.99 12.70 16.47
N THR A 123 2.61 13.77 17.16
CA THR A 123 1.24 14.32 17.08
C THR A 123 0.90 14.74 15.65
N TYR A 124 1.81 15.43 14.95
CA TYR A 124 1.62 15.76 13.54
C TYR A 124 1.44 14.52 12.66
N SER A 125 2.22 13.46 12.88
CA SER A 125 2.09 12.22 12.12
C SER A 125 0.72 11.55 12.32
N VAL A 126 0.17 11.57 13.54
CA VAL A 126 -1.15 11.02 13.83
C VAL A 126 -2.26 11.92 13.25
N MET A 127 -2.12 13.24 13.33
CA MET A 127 -3.03 14.18 12.65
C MET A 127 -3.04 13.96 11.13
N ALA A 128 -1.87 13.69 10.53
CA ALA A 128 -1.75 13.39 9.12
C ALA A 128 -2.50 12.11 8.73
N ASN A 129 -2.43 11.06 9.55
CA ASN A 129 -3.24 9.85 9.39
C ASN A 129 -4.74 10.17 9.42
N VAL A 130 -5.19 10.98 10.39
CA VAL A 130 -6.61 11.39 10.51
C VAL A 130 -7.06 12.16 9.28
N ALA A 131 -6.28 13.15 8.84
CA ALA A 131 -6.55 13.91 7.63
C ALA A 131 -6.62 13.00 6.39
N PHE A 132 -5.72 12.02 6.27
CA PHE A 132 -5.72 11.04 5.18
C PHE A 132 -7.00 10.19 5.18
N MET A 133 -7.43 9.68 6.34
CA MET A 133 -8.67 8.91 6.47
C MET A 133 -9.92 9.73 6.12
N GLN A 134 -9.91 11.03 6.41
CA GLN A 134 -10.96 11.96 6.02
C GLN A 134 -10.91 12.37 4.53
N GLY A 135 -9.92 11.89 3.77
CA GLY A 135 -9.72 12.24 2.36
C GLY A 135 -9.10 13.63 2.14
N GLN A 136 -8.63 14.29 3.19
CA GLN A 136 -7.96 15.60 3.14
C GLN A 136 -6.49 15.44 2.75
N LEU A 137 -6.23 14.98 1.53
CA LEU A 137 -4.88 14.59 1.06
C LEU A 137 -3.87 15.75 1.17
N ASP A 138 -4.26 16.97 0.82
CA ASP A 138 -3.38 18.15 0.90
C ASP A 138 -3.02 18.52 2.34
N ASN A 139 -3.94 18.28 3.29
CA ASN A 139 -3.68 18.53 4.70
C ASN A 139 -2.76 17.44 5.28
N ALA A 140 -3.02 16.18 4.94
CA ALA A 140 -2.16 15.06 5.30
C ALA A 140 -0.72 15.26 4.80
N GLU A 141 -0.55 15.70 3.55
CA GLU A 141 0.75 16.01 2.96
C GLU A 141 1.51 17.07 3.77
N LYS A 142 0.84 18.18 4.12
CA LYS A 142 1.44 19.27 4.92
C LYS A 142 1.86 18.79 6.30
N LEU A 143 1.00 18.01 6.97
CA LEU A 143 1.25 17.50 8.32
C LEU A 143 2.43 16.50 8.33
N TYR A 144 2.54 15.61 7.33
CA TYR A 144 3.71 14.73 7.20
C TYR A 144 4.99 15.50 6.94
N LYS A 145 4.97 16.48 6.03
CA LYS A 145 6.14 17.34 5.78
C LYS A 145 6.57 18.11 7.02
N ALA A 146 5.60 18.61 7.79
CA ALA A 146 5.88 19.29 9.06
C ALA A 146 6.51 18.31 10.07
N SER A 147 5.92 17.13 10.26
CA SER A 147 6.45 16.06 11.12
C SER A 147 7.90 15.70 10.77
N MET A 148 8.18 15.43 9.49
CA MET A 148 9.54 15.14 9.01
C MET A 148 10.49 16.31 9.26
N SER A 149 10.06 17.55 9.02
CA SER A 149 10.89 18.73 9.25
C SER A 149 11.25 18.89 10.73
N TYR A 150 10.37 18.54 11.66
CA TYR A 150 10.68 18.56 13.10
C TYR A 150 11.71 17.49 13.47
N LEU A 151 11.59 16.27 12.92
CA LEU A 151 12.54 15.19 13.20
C LEU A 151 13.93 15.49 12.62
N LEU A 152 14.00 15.95 11.36
CA LEU A 152 15.27 16.29 10.68
C LEU A 152 15.94 17.54 11.24
N ALA A 153 15.20 18.42 11.91
CA ALA A 153 15.77 19.55 12.65
C ALA A 153 16.39 19.14 14.00
N GLY A 154 16.09 17.93 14.48
CA GLY A 154 16.82 17.26 15.55
C GLY A 154 18.01 16.47 15.00
N ASP A 155 18.32 15.35 15.64
CA ASP A 155 19.45 14.49 15.27
C ASP A 155 19.06 13.30 14.36
N MET A 156 17.80 13.23 13.92
CA MET A 156 17.35 12.14 13.04
C MET A 156 17.89 12.31 11.62
N LYS A 157 18.35 11.20 11.05
CA LYS A 157 18.92 11.12 9.71
C LYS A 157 17.86 10.82 8.67
N GLU A 158 18.15 11.18 7.42
CA GLU A 158 17.25 10.93 6.29
C GLU A 158 16.97 9.44 6.05
N ASP A 159 17.89 8.56 6.47
CA ASP A 159 17.78 7.11 6.34
C ASP A 159 17.18 6.42 7.59
N ASP A 160 16.73 7.18 8.59
CA ASP A 160 16.06 6.61 9.77
C ASP A 160 14.68 6.07 9.41
N ASN A 161 14.31 4.95 10.03
CA ASN A 161 13.09 4.22 9.69
C ASN A 161 11.82 5.09 9.82
N ALA A 162 11.76 6.01 10.80
CA ALA A 162 10.63 6.93 10.94
C ALA A 162 10.53 7.93 9.77
N ILE A 163 11.66 8.43 9.26
CA ILE A 163 11.70 9.32 8.08
C ILE A 163 11.26 8.55 6.84
N LEU A 164 11.73 7.31 6.68
CA LEU A 164 11.38 6.46 5.56
C LEU A 164 9.89 6.04 5.59
N GLU A 165 9.33 5.78 6.77
CA GLU A 165 7.90 5.49 6.94
C GLU A 165 7.03 6.69 6.53
N MET A 166 7.37 7.90 6.98
CA MET A 166 6.65 9.11 6.56
C MET A 166 6.83 9.40 5.06
N SER A 167 8.01 9.13 4.51
CA SER A 167 8.27 9.24 3.07
C SER A 167 7.40 8.28 2.27
N LEU A 168 7.20 7.05 2.76
CA LEU A 168 6.32 6.05 2.17
C LEU A 168 4.85 6.49 2.19
N LYS A 169 4.41 7.09 3.29
CA LYS A 169 3.06 7.66 3.45
C LYS A 169 2.84 8.83 2.49
N LEU A 170 3.82 9.72 2.33
CA LEU A 170 3.80 10.78 1.33
C LEU A 170 3.74 10.23 -0.11
N ALA A 171 4.51 9.19 -0.43
CA ALA A 171 4.45 8.56 -1.75
C ALA A 171 3.04 8.04 -2.08
N SER A 172 2.36 7.47 -1.08
CA SER A 172 0.98 7.00 -1.20
C SER A 172 -0.05 8.13 -1.33
N ILE A 173 0.18 9.27 -0.67
CA ILE A 173 -0.62 10.49 -0.86
C ILE A 173 -0.46 11.01 -2.30
N TYR A 174 0.77 11.09 -2.80
CA TYR A 174 1.03 11.51 -4.18
C TYR A 174 0.38 10.56 -5.20
N ALA A 175 0.40 9.25 -4.94
CA ALA A 175 -0.31 8.27 -5.76
C ALA A 175 -1.82 8.53 -5.77
N ALA A 176 -2.42 8.80 -4.61
CA ALA A 176 -3.84 9.11 -4.50
C ALA A 176 -4.22 10.44 -5.21
N GLN A 177 -3.32 11.42 -5.20
CA GLN A 177 -3.44 12.68 -5.93
C GLN A 177 -3.11 12.57 -7.44
N LYS A 178 -2.77 11.37 -7.95
CA LYS A 178 -2.34 11.12 -9.34
C LYS A 178 -1.07 11.90 -9.74
N GLN A 179 -0.19 12.16 -8.78
CA GLN A 179 1.11 12.76 -9.00
C GLN A 179 2.16 11.66 -9.23
N ASP A 180 2.00 10.91 -10.32
CA ASP A 180 2.72 9.65 -10.60
C ASP A 180 4.24 9.77 -10.48
N LYS A 181 4.81 10.88 -10.97
CA LYS A 181 6.26 11.13 -10.91
C LYS A 181 6.77 11.22 -9.46
N LEU A 182 6.03 11.90 -8.60
CA LEU A 182 6.39 12.08 -7.19
C LEU A 182 6.14 10.79 -6.40
N ALA A 183 5.05 10.09 -6.70
CA ALA A 183 4.76 8.79 -6.10
C ALA A 183 5.87 7.76 -6.39
N ILE A 184 6.22 7.58 -7.67
CA ILE A 184 7.27 6.64 -8.09
C ILE A 184 8.62 7.01 -7.46
N ALA A 185 8.99 8.29 -7.47
CA ALA A 185 10.23 8.75 -6.85
C ALA A 185 10.25 8.47 -5.34
N GLY A 186 9.14 8.68 -4.64
CA GLY A 186 9.01 8.40 -3.21
C GLY A 186 9.14 6.92 -2.88
N TYR A 187 8.42 6.05 -3.61
CA TYR A 187 8.52 4.60 -3.42
C TYR A 187 9.94 4.08 -3.69
N GLN A 188 10.57 4.54 -4.79
CA GLN A 188 11.93 4.16 -5.14
C GLN A 188 12.95 4.65 -4.10
N PHE A 189 12.79 5.87 -3.59
CA PHE A 189 13.64 6.39 -2.52
C PHE A 189 13.57 5.49 -1.28
N CYS A 190 12.37 5.15 -0.79
CA CYS A 190 12.22 4.26 0.36
C CYS A 190 12.87 2.89 0.11
N ILE A 191 12.57 2.25 -1.01
CA ILE A 191 13.08 0.90 -1.35
C ILE A 191 14.61 0.91 -1.43
N LEU A 192 15.20 1.84 -2.19
CA LEU A 192 16.65 1.88 -2.41
C LEU A 192 17.41 2.20 -1.11
N THR A 193 16.93 3.17 -0.33
CA THR A 193 17.56 3.52 0.95
C THR A 193 17.49 2.35 1.94
N LEU A 194 16.36 1.63 1.99
CA LEU A 194 16.22 0.45 2.86
C LEU A 194 17.08 -0.73 2.39
N GLU A 195 17.14 -1.01 1.09
CA GLU A 195 18.02 -2.05 0.53
C GLU A 195 19.49 -1.75 0.86
N GLU A 196 19.93 -0.50 0.72
CA GLU A 196 21.29 -0.08 1.09
C GLU A 196 21.55 -0.18 2.60
N LYS A 197 20.59 0.26 3.43
CA LYS A 197 20.68 0.18 4.89
C LYS A 197 20.77 -1.28 5.35
N ILE A 198 19.93 -2.17 4.85
CA ILE A 198 19.94 -3.60 5.17
C ILE A 198 21.27 -4.25 4.74
N ALA A 199 21.82 -3.87 3.58
CA ALA A 199 23.12 -4.37 3.13
C ALA A 199 24.24 -4.01 4.11
N LYS A 200 24.24 -2.77 4.65
CA LYS A 200 25.21 -2.32 5.68
C LYS A 200 25.00 -3.02 7.02
N GLN A 201 23.76 -3.35 7.37
CA GLN A 201 23.42 -4.00 8.65
C GLN A 201 23.76 -5.49 8.70
N LYS A 202 23.95 -6.14 7.54
CA LYS A 202 24.12 -7.60 7.42
C LYS A 202 25.30 -8.12 8.24
N ASP A 203 26.42 -7.39 8.23
CA ASP A 203 27.67 -7.79 8.87
C ASP A 203 27.87 -7.15 10.25
N LEU A 204 26.92 -6.35 10.73
CA LEU A 204 26.98 -5.78 12.08
C LEU A 204 26.70 -6.87 13.12
N PRO A 205 27.49 -6.96 14.19
CA PRO A 205 27.20 -7.89 15.28
C PRO A 205 25.96 -7.45 16.07
N GLU A 206 25.32 -8.39 16.78
CA GLU A 206 24.01 -8.20 17.44
C GLU A 206 24.08 -7.23 18.64
N ASP A 207 25.25 -7.08 19.25
CA ASP A 207 25.54 -6.09 20.29
C ASP A 207 25.53 -4.65 19.78
N VAL A 208 25.85 -4.43 18.50
CA VAL A 208 25.83 -3.11 17.86
C VAL A 208 24.45 -2.77 17.30
N LEU A 209 23.79 -3.77 16.70
CA LEU A 209 22.45 -3.60 16.15
C LEU A 209 21.60 -4.83 16.47
N PRO A 210 20.62 -4.71 17.38
CA PRO A 210 19.78 -5.82 17.79
C PRO A 210 19.06 -6.49 16.62
N ALA A 211 18.85 -7.81 16.72
CA ALA A 211 18.14 -8.58 15.70
C ALA A 211 16.73 -8.02 15.42
N GLU A 212 16.05 -7.50 16.45
CA GLU A 212 14.74 -6.87 16.32
C GLU A 212 14.77 -5.61 15.44
N GLU A 213 15.78 -4.75 15.60
CA GLU A 213 15.89 -3.53 14.80
C GLU A 213 16.23 -3.82 13.33
N LYS A 214 17.06 -4.86 13.08
CA LYS A 214 17.29 -5.39 11.73
C LYS A 214 16.00 -5.94 11.13
N ALA A 215 15.21 -6.69 11.92
CA ALA A 215 13.92 -7.22 11.49
C ALA A 215 12.94 -6.08 11.15
N ASN A 216 12.85 -5.04 11.98
CA ASN A 216 12.00 -3.87 11.74
C ASN A 216 12.38 -3.14 10.44
N THR A 217 13.68 -2.99 10.17
CA THR A 217 14.16 -2.39 8.92
C THR A 217 13.78 -3.23 7.70
N ARG A 218 13.91 -4.57 7.79
CA ARG A 218 13.45 -5.50 6.74
C ARG A 218 11.94 -5.43 6.54
N LEU A 219 11.15 -5.38 7.59
CA LEU A 219 9.69 -5.26 7.49
C LEU A 219 9.27 -3.94 6.84
N LEU A 220 9.96 -2.84 7.12
CA LEU A 220 9.72 -1.56 6.45
C LEU A 220 10.01 -1.64 4.95
N LEU A 221 11.03 -2.41 4.52
CA LEU A 221 11.25 -2.69 3.10
C LEU A 221 10.09 -3.51 2.51
N GLY A 222 9.63 -4.54 3.20
CA GLY A 222 8.46 -5.33 2.81
C GLY A 222 7.21 -4.46 2.59
N MET A 223 6.91 -3.56 3.54
CA MET A 223 5.79 -2.61 3.43
C MET A 223 5.96 -1.61 2.27
N SER A 224 7.20 -1.17 2.01
CA SER A 224 7.50 -0.25 0.91
C SER A 224 7.29 -0.90 -0.45
N LEU A 225 7.76 -2.15 -0.61
CA LEU A 225 7.56 -2.96 -1.81
C LEU A 225 6.09 -3.25 -2.05
N ASP A 226 5.36 -3.66 -1.01
CA ASP A 226 3.92 -3.93 -1.04
C ASP A 226 3.12 -2.68 -1.48
N SER A 227 3.39 -1.53 -0.85
CA SER A 227 2.74 -0.26 -1.21
C SER A 227 3.03 0.14 -2.67
N TYR A 228 4.25 -0.05 -3.14
CA TYR A 228 4.60 0.22 -4.52
C TYR A 228 3.96 -0.78 -5.50
N ALA A 229 3.87 -2.05 -5.13
CA ALA A 229 3.19 -3.09 -5.89
C ALA A 229 1.71 -2.75 -6.10
N ARG A 230 1.03 -2.29 -5.04
CA ARG A 230 -0.36 -1.79 -5.11
C ARG A 230 -0.50 -0.62 -6.07
N TYR A 231 0.41 0.35 -6.00
CA TYR A 231 0.43 1.46 -6.94
C TYR A 231 0.61 0.98 -8.39
N LEU A 232 1.60 0.12 -8.65
CA LEU A 232 1.88 -0.46 -9.97
C LEU A 232 0.71 -1.24 -10.53
N LEU A 233 0.03 -2.04 -9.70
CA LEU A 233 -1.22 -2.72 -10.07
C LEU A 233 -2.30 -1.71 -10.48
N SER A 234 -2.44 -0.62 -9.75
CA SER A 234 -3.44 0.42 -10.03
C SER A 234 -3.22 1.16 -11.36
N VAL A 235 -1.97 1.19 -11.85
CA VAL A 235 -1.57 1.72 -13.17
C VAL A 235 -1.35 0.61 -14.21
N ASN A 236 -1.83 -0.60 -13.93
CA ASN A 236 -1.79 -1.77 -14.80
C ASN A 236 -0.36 -2.22 -15.22
N GLN A 237 0.64 -2.00 -14.37
CA GLN A 237 2.01 -2.47 -14.56
C GLN A 237 2.20 -3.84 -13.90
N LEU A 238 1.45 -4.85 -14.36
CA LEU A 238 1.33 -6.15 -13.70
C LEU A 238 2.67 -6.89 -13.49
N PRO A 239 3.59 -6.98 -14.48
CA PRO A 239 4.86 -7.69 -14.27
C PRO A 239 5.77 -7.01 -13.25
N ALA A 240 5.69 -5.68 -13.13
CA ALA A 240 6.44 -4.94 -12.13
C ALA A 240 5.82 -5.13 -10.74
N ALA A 241 4.48 -5.09 -10.63
CA ALA A 241 3.76 -5.35 -9.40
C ALA A 241 4.05 -6.75 -8.85
N GLN A 242 4.06 -7.78 -9.71
CA GLN A 242 4.40 -9.15 -9.35
C GLN A 242 5.77 -9.22 -8.65
N LYS A 243 6.81 -8.66 -9.28
CA LYS A 243 8.17 -8.66 -8.71
C LYS A 243 8.25 -7.99 -7.33
N MET A 244 7.47 -6.93 -7.13
CA MET A 244 7.42 -6.25 -5.84
C MET A 244 6.70 -7.09 -4.78
N TYR A 245 5.56 -7.72 -5.13
CA TYR A 245 4.84 -8.61 -4.22
C TYR A 245 5.63 -9.87 -3.88
N GLU A 246 6.34 -10.50 -4.83
CA GLU A 246 7.21 -11.65 -4.56
C GLU A 246 8.29 -11.32 -3.52
N LYS A 247 8.98 -10.18 -3.69
CA LYS A 247 9.97 -9.71 -2.72
C LYS A 247 9.35 -9.39 -1.36
N ALA A 248 8.20 -8.70 -1.35
CA ALA A 248 7.50 -8.35 -0.11
C ALA A 248 7.04 -9.60 0.65
N LEU A 249 6.49 -10.59 -0.07
CA LEU A 249 6.06 -11.88 0.47
C LEU A 249 7.23 -12.66 1.05
N GLN A 250 8.37 -12.72 0.34
CA GLN A 250 9.58 -13.36 0.87
C GLN A 250 10.03 -12.73 2.18
N ILE A 251 10.08 -11.40 2.25
CA ILE A 251 10.47 -10.67 3.46
C ILE A 251 9.51 -10.96 4.62
N ALA A 252 8.20 -10.88 4.37
CA ALA A 252 7.19 -11.15 5.40
C ALA A 252 7.28 -12.59 5.92
N ASN A 253 7.44 -13.56 5.01
CA ASN A 253 7.60 -14.96 5.37
C ASN A 253 8.89 -15.23 6.17
N ASP A 254 10.01 -14.63 5.77
CA ASP A 254 11.30 -14.79 6.46
C ASP A 254 11.30 -14.20 7.88
N VAL A 255 10.63 -13.06 8.07
CA VAL A 255 10.70 -12.32 9.34
C VAL A 255 9.56 -12.66 10.29
N GLN A 256 8.35 -12.90 9.76
CA GLN A 256 7.14 -13.11 10.57
C GLN A 256 6.54 -14.51 10.42
N GLY A 257 6.97 -15.28 9.42
CA GLY A 257 6.44 -16.61 9.13
C GLY A 257 5.22 -16.61 8.21
N GLU A 258 4.87 -17.80 7.75
CA GLU A 258 3.82 -18.02 6.75
C GLU A 258 2.41 -17.72 7.30
N THR A 259 2.19 -17.97 8.59
CA THR A 259 0.89 -17.80 9.27
C THR A 259 0.61 -16.36 9.68
N HIS A 260 1.58 -15.45 9.53
CA HIS A 260 1.38 -14.06 9.91
C HIS A 260 0.32 -13.40 9.01
N PRO A 261 -0.61 -12.59 9.56
CA PRO A 261 -1.67 -11.93 8.78
C PRO A 261 -1.18 -11.20 7.53
N GLN A 262 -0.06 -10.46 7.64
CA GLN A 262 0.51 -9.74 6.51
C GLN A 262 1.01 -10.69 5.40
N THR A 263 1.56 -11.85 5.76
CA THR A 263 2.03 -12.85 4.80
C THR A 263 0.87 -13.43 4.00
N VAL A 264 -0.24 -13.74 4.67
CA VAL A 264 -1.49 -14.22 4.04
C VAL A 264 -2.05 -13.18 3.07
N VAL A 265 -2.08 -11.90 3.46
CA VAL A 265 -2.52 -10.80 2.57
C VAL A 265 -1.62 -10.69 1.34
N LEU A 266 -0.30 -10.76 1.51
CA LEU A 266 0.65 -10.70 0.39
C LEU A 266 0.52 -11.89 -0.57
N MET A 267 0.25 -13.10 -0.08
CA MET A 267 -0.03 -14.26 -0.94
C MET A 267 -1.29 -14.03 -1.78
N ASN A 268 -2.35 -13.50 -1.17
CA ASN A 268 -3.59 -13.17 -1.86
C ASN A 268 -3.43 -12.05 -2.90
N ASP A 269 -2.63 -11.03 -2.59
CA ASP A 269 -2.34 -9.92 -3.51
C ASP A 269 -1.43 -10.37 -4.67
N LEU A 270 -0.49 -11.28 -4.44
CA LEU A 270 0.31 -11.90 -5.50
C LEU A 270 -0.57 -12.76 -6.42
N ALA A 271 -1.48 -13.57 -5.86
CA ALA A 271 -2.44 -14.34 -6.63
C ALA A 271 -3.31 -13.45 -7.53
N THR A 272 -3.76 -12.32 -6.99
CA THR A 272 -4.51 -11.28 -7.70
C THR A 272 -3.74 -10.78 -8.93
N VAL A 273 -2.44 -10.50 -8.79
CA VAL A 273 -1.62 -10.03 -9.93
C VAL A 273 -1.37 -11.13 -10.95
N LEU A 274 -1.14 -12.37 -10.52
CA LEU A 274 -0.94 -13.51 -11.42
C LEU A 274 -2.20 -13.79 -12.24
N ASP A 275 -3.36 -13.73 -11.60
CA ASP A 275 -4.66 -13.90 -12.25
C ASP A 275 -4.93 -12.81 -13.29
N ALA A 276 -4.61 -11.55 -12.98
CA ALA A 276 -4.69 -10.44 -13.94
C ALA A 276 -3.78 -10.62 -15.16
N GLN A 277 -2.68 -11.36 -15.02
CA GLN A 277 -1.79 -11.71 -16.13
C GLN A 277 -2.25 -12.94 -16.93
N GLY A 278 -3.31 -13.63 -16.48
CA GLY A 278 -3.80 -14.86 -17.10
C GLY A 278 -3.15 -16.14 -16.56
N HIS A 279 -2.29 -16.05 -15.54
CA HIS A 279 -1.64 -17.21 -14.91
C HIS A 279 -2.55 -17.83 -13.84
N HIS A 280 -3.74 -18.29 -14.25
CA HIS A 280 -4.80 -18.71 -13.34
C HIS A 280 -4.45 -19.91 -12.46
N ASP A 281 -3.62 -20.85 -12.95
CA ASP A 281 -3.18 -22.03 -12.18
C ASP A 281 -2.22 -21.66 -11.04
N GLU A 282 -1.28 -20.77 -11.31
CA GLU A 282 -0.35 -20.25 -10.31
C GLU A 282 -1.09 -19.38 -9.28
N ALA A 283 -1.97 -18.49 -9.75
CA ALA A 283 -2.84 -17.68 -8.91
C ALA A 283 -3.69 -18.54 -7.96
N TYR A 284 -4.30 -19.62 -8.50
CA TYR A 284 -5.09 -20.55 -7.69
C TYR A 284 -4.27 -21.21 -6.59
N SER A 285 -3.03 -21.62 -6.89
CA SER A 285 -2.14 -22.23 -5.91
C SER A 285 -1.85 -21.29 -4.73
N TYR A 286 -1.54 -20.02 -5.01
CA TYR A 286 -1.31 -19.01 -3.98
C TYR A 286 -2.56 -18.68 -3.16
N VAL A 287 -3.69 -18.38 -3.82
CA VAL A 287 -4.91 -17.96 -3.12
C VAL A 287 -5.53 -19.11 -2.31
N LYS A 288 -5.39 -20.37 -2.78
CA LYS A 288 -5.83 -21.54 -2.03
C LYS A 288 -5.03 -21.69 -0.74
N ARG A 289 -3.69 -21.59 -0.81
CA ARG A 289 -2.83 -21.64 0.38
C ARG A 289 -3.15 -20.48 1.34
N ALA A 290 -3.35 -19.28 0.82
CA ALA A 290 -3.76 -18.13 1.62
C ALA A 290 -5.11 -18.37 2.32
N ALA A 291 -6.10 -18.98 1.65
CA ALA A 291 -7.39 -19.30 2.24
C ALA A 291 -7.30 -20.37 3.34
N GLU A 292 -6.45 -21.39 3.16
CA GLU A 292 -6.17 -22.41 4.19
C GLU A 292 -5.58 -21.75 5.45
N LEU A 293 -4.51 -20.95 5.28
CA LEU A 293 -3.86 -20.23 6.38
C LEU A 293 -4.81 -19.23 7.05
N ALA A 294 -5.62 -18.52 6.26
CA ALA A 294 -6.61 -17.57 6.78
C ALA A 294 -7.62 -18.26 7.70
N ARG A 295 -8.05 -19.47 7.34
CA ARG A 295 -8.97 -20.28 8.15
C ARG A 295 -8.31 -20.83 9.42
N GLU A 296 -7.08 -21.35 9.30
CA GLU A 296 -6.31 -21.88 10.43
C GLU A 296 -6.06 -20.82 11.51
N THR A 297 -5.81 -19.57 11.09
CA THR A 297 -5.44 -18.47 11.97
C THR A 297 -6.60 -17.54 12.34
N GLN A 298 -7.82 -17.84 11.89
CA GLN A 298 -9.01 -16.98 12.07
C GLN A 298 -8.78 -15.54 11.59
N HIS A 299 -8.22 -15.41 10.39
CA HIS A 299 -7.77 -14.13 9.84
C HIS A 299 -8.93 -13.12 9.73
N PRO A 300 -8.74 -11.86 10.17
CA PRO A 300 -9.79 -10.84 10.17
C PRO A 300 -10.31 -10.51 8.77
N GLU A 301 -9.55 -10.81 7.73
CA GLU A 301 -9.92 -10.59 6.33
C GLU A 301 -10.15 -11.90 5.54
N GLU A 302 -10.38 -13.05 6.21
CA GLU A 302 -10.64 -14.35 5.55
C GLU A 302 -11.69 -14.27 4.43
N HIS A 303 -12.77 -13.51 4.64
CA HIS A 303 -13.84 -13.34 3.65
C HIS A 303 -13.36 -12.69 2.35
N MET A 304 -12.36 -11.80 2.39
CA MET A 304 -11.77 -11.21 1.20
C MET A 304 -10.88 -12.20 0.46
N VAL A 305 -10.11 -13.03 1.19
CA VAL A 305 -9.30 -14.11 0.59
C VAL A 305 -10.20 -15.13 -0.10
N LEU A 306 -11.32 -15.51 0.54
CA LEU A 306 -12.32 -16.40 -0.05
C LEU A 306 -12.98 -15.78 -1.29
N ASN A 307 -13.30 -14.49 -1.27
CA ASN A 307 -13.83 -13.79 -2.43
C ASN A 307 -12.86 -13.88 -3.63
N ASN A 308 -11.57 -13.64 -3.41
CA ASN A 308 -10.56 -13.74 -4.45
C ASN A 308 -10.34 -15.17 -4.95
N LEU A 309 -10.38 -16.17 -4.05
CA LEU A 309 -10.35 -17.58 -4.43
C LEU A 309 -11.53 -17.93 -5.36
N ALA A 310 -12.73 -17.45 -5.04
CA ALA A 310 -13.90 -17.67 -5.88
C ALA A 310 -13.78 -16.97 -7.24
N ALA A 311 -13.24 -15.75 -7.30
CA ALA A 311 -12.98 -15.04 -8.56
C ALA A 311 -11.95 -15.78 -9.43
N ILE A 312 -10.87 -16.30 -8.85
CA ILE A 312 -9.88 -17.09 -9.59
C ILE A 312 -10.49 -18.42 -10.08
N LEU A 313 -11.34 -19.07 -9.28
CA LEU A 313 -12.10 -20.25 -9.72
C LEU A 313 -13.04 -19.95 -10.89
N MET A 314 -13.60 -18.73 -10.97
CA MET A 314 -14.40 -18.28 -12.13
C MET A 314 -13.56 -18.23 -13.40
N HIS A 315 -12.33 -17.69 -13.34
CA HIS A 315 -11.42 -17.66 -14.49
C HIS A 315 -10.92 -19.05 -14.89
N LYS A 316 -10.84 -19.98 -13.92
CA LYS A 316 -10.57 -21.40 -14.17
C LYS A 316 -11.79 -22.19 -14.65
N GLU A 317 -12.93 -21.54 -14.85
CA GLU A 317 -14.20 -22.14 -15.27
C GLU A 317 -14.78 -23.19 -14.29
N ASP A 318 -14.30 -23.24 -13.04
CA ASP A 318 -14.87 -24.08 -11.99
C ASP A 318 -16.01 -23.35 -11.26
N PHE A 319 -17.11 -23.15 -11.99
CA PHE A 319 -18.28 -22.41 -11.51
C PHE A 319 -18.97 -23.07 -10.31
N LEU A 320 -18.81 -24.38 -10.14
CA LEU A 320 -19.41 -25.12 -9.03
C LEU A 320 -18.69 -24.80 -7.73
N GLN A 321 -17.35 -24.92 -7.72
CA GLN A 321 -16.55 -24.54 -6.55
C GLN A 321 -16.62 -23.04 -6.30
N ALA A 322 -16.50 -22.20 -7.33
CA ALA A 322 -16.61 -20.74 -7.19
C ALA A 322 -17.90 -20.32 -6.45
N LYS A 323 -19.05 -20.91 -6.83
CA LYS A 323 -20.33 -20.64 -6.16
C LYS A 323 -20.35 -21.05 -4.69
N GLN A 324 -19.71 -22.17 -4.34
CA GLN A 324 -19.63 -22.61 -2.94
C GLN A 324 -18.78 -21.64 -2.11
N VAL A 325 -17.60 -21.29 -2.62
CA VAL A 325 -16.69 -20.36 -1.96
C VAL A 325 -17.31 -18.96 -1.82
N TYR A 326 -17.97 -18.43 -2.86
CA TYR A 326 -18.68 -17.15 -2.75
C TYR A 326 -19.77 -17.16 -1.67
N LYS A 327 -20.51 -18.26 -1.50
CA LYS A 327 -21.51 -18.35 -0.43
C LYS A 327 -20.88 -18.34 0.96
N GLU A 328 -19.72 -18.97 1.12
CA GLU A 328 -18.95 -18.95 2.35
C GLU A 328 -18.44 -17.54 2.66
N ALA A 329 -17.80 -16.90 1.67
CA ALA A 329 -17.34 -15.51 1.75
C ALA A 329 -18.49 -14.56 2.13
N LEU A 330 -19.66 -14.72 1.51
CA LEU A 330 -20.85 -13.90 1.79
C LEU A 330 -21.30 -14.03 3.25
N LYS A 331 -21.37 -15.26 3.77
CA LYS A 331 -21.77 -15.50 5.16
C LYS A 331 -20.81 -14.82 6.14
N GLN A 332 -19.51 -14.92 5.90
CA GLN A 332 -18.51 -14.28 6.74
C GLN A 332 -18.55 -12.75 6.63
N ALA A 333 -18.69 -12.20 5.42
CA ALA A 333 -18.81 -10.76 5.19
C ALA A 333 -20.04 -10.18 5.90
N GLN A 334 -21.18 -10.89 5.89
CA GLN A 334 -22.39 -10.51 6.63
C GLN A 334 -22.16 -10.50 8.15
N GLN A 335 -21.50 -11.53 8.69
CA GLN A 335 -21.17 -11.61 10.12
C GLN A 335 -20.26 -10.47 10.57
N LYS A 336 -19.34 -10.03 9.70
CA LYS A 336 -18.42 -8.92 9.95
C LYS A 336 -19.01 -7.53 9.66
N GLY A 337 -20.21 -7.46 9.07
CA GLY A 337 -20.83 -6.20 8.68
C GLY A 337 -20.12 -5.50 7.50
N ASP A 338 -19.35 -6.23 6.69
CA ASP A 338 -18.67 -5.67 5.52
C ASP A 338 -19.65 -5.52 4.34
N VAL A 339 -20.36 -4.39 4.32
CA VAL A 339 -21.41 -4.08 3.34
C VAL A 339 -20.87 -4.09 1.90
N ALA A 340 -19.63 -3.62 1.69
CA ALA A 340 -19.04 -3.55 0.35
C ALA A 340 -18.77 -4.96 -0.20
N SER A 341 -18.15 -5.82 0.60
CA SER A 341 -17.92 -7.22 0.22
C SER A 341 -19.25 -7.96 0.00
N VAL A 342 -20.24 -7.74 0.86
CA VAL A 342 -21.58 -8.35 0.72
C VAL A 342 -22.22 -7.98 -0.62
N GLN A 343 -22.24 -6.70 -0.98
CA GLN A 343 -22.80 -6.24 -2.25
C GLN A 343 -22.07 -6.86 -3.44
N HIS A 344 -20.73 -6.81 -3.42
CA HIS A 344 -19.91 -7.36 -4.50
C HIS A 344 -20.15 -8.87 -4.71
N ILE A 345 -20.10 -9.67 -3.64
CA ILE A 345 -20.29 -11.12 -3.72
C ILE A 345 -21.71 -11.47 -4.21
N GLN A 346 -22.72 -10.67 -3.85
CA GLN A 346 -24.09 -10.86 -4.33
C GLN A 346 -24.21 -10.60 -5.84
N GLU A 347 -23.53 -9.59 -6.37
CA GLU A 347 -23.47 -9.33 -7.83
C GLU A 347 -22.87 -10.52 -8.57
N GLU A 348 -21.72 -11.03 -8.11
CA GLU A 348 -21.01 -12.17 -8.71
C GLU A 348 -21.87 -13.44 -8.68
N LEU A 349 -22.52 -13.73 -7.55
CA LEU A 349 -23.44 -14.86 -7.42
C LEU A 349 -24.67 -14.73 -8.34
N ALA A 350 -25.18 -13.50 -8.55
CA ALA A 350 -26.28 -13.25 -9.46
C ALA A 350 -25.87 -13.44 -10.93
N GLU A 351 -24.66 -13.01 -11.30
CA GLU A 351 -24.11 -13.24 -12.64
C GLU A 351 -23.93 -14.74 -12.93
N LEU A 352 -23.34 -15.49 -11.99
CA LEU A 352 -23.23 -16.94 -12.04
C LEU A 352 -24.58 -17.63 -12.26
N ALA A 353 -25.63 -17.16 -11.58
CA ALA A 353 -26.98 -17.71 -11.73
C ALA A 353 -27.58 -17.44 -13.13
N LYS A 354 -27.26 -16.30 -13.76
CA LYS A 354 -27.69 -15.97 -15.12
C LYS A 354 -27.00 -16.85 -16.15
N ARG A 355 -25.68 -17.06 -16.04
CA ARG A 355 -24.90 -17.92 -16.95
C ARG A 355 -25.46 -19.34 -17.02
N ARG A 356 -25.83 -19.93 -15.88
CA ARG A 356 -26.45 -21.27 -15.82
C ARG A 356 -27.83 -21.35 -16.50
N LYS A 357 -28.59 -20.25 -16.57
CA LYS A 357 -29.92 -20.21 -17.22
C LYS A 357 -29.83 -20.05 -18.74
N GLY A 358 -28.74 -19.50 -19.28
CA GLY A 358 -28.51 -19.33 -20.72
C GLY A 358 -27.88 -20.53 -21.43
N SER A 359 -27.39 -21.53 -20.68
CA SER A 359 -26.83 -22.78 -21.22
C SER A 359 -27.82 -23.96 -21.22
N LYS A 360 -29.11 -23.68 -21.03
CA LYS A 360 -30.23 -24.63 -21.19
C LYS A 360 -31.08 -24.17 -22.35
#